data_AF-A0A9P5L1T8-F1
#
_entry.id   AF-A0A9P5L1T8-F1
#
_cell.length_a   1.000
_cell.length_b   1.000
_cell.length_c   1.000
_cell.angle_alpha   90.00
_cell.angle_beta   90.00
_cell.angle_gamma   90.00
#
_symmetry.space_group_name_H-M   'P 1'
#
loop_
_entity.id
_entity.type
_entity.pdbx_description
1 polymer ?
#
loop_
_entity_poly.entity_id
_entity_poly.type
_entity_poly.pdbx_seq_one_letter_code
_entity_poly.pdbx_strand_id
1 'polypeptide(L)'
;MDHLPSVAQVSTVKELFKPSQSYLRGLVPMVTTLPGSYADIVRTQRYQIMPTEFVGTLSARGRHSTSRLQVSLSLKYMVTTSLPYLDVESGVLQNGICCSGCDAFLRKDHPEISPNPSLEDLWTLRDKVYSYDEFMEHFRGCREAQSLWKLNNQGIDVSEISGFFEPGGGEIRLPSN
;
A
#
# COMPACT_ATOMS: atom_id res chain seq x y z
N MET A 1 -4.46 -1.43 4.50
CA MET A 1 -4.22 -0.59 3.28
C MET A 1 -4.00 0.88 3.67
N ASP A 2 -3.47 1.14 4.87
CA ASP A 2 -3.64 2.43 5.57
C ASP A 2 -2.58 3.48 5.25
N HIS A 3 -1.61 3.16 4.38
CA HIS A 3 -0.53 4.08 4.00
C HIS A 3 -0.64 4.60 2.56
N LEU A 4 -1.68 4.22 1.81
CA LEU A 4 -1.86 4.75 0.47
C LEU A 4 -2.16 6.26 0.52
N PRO A 5 -1.43 7.09 -0.24
CA PRO A 5 -1.56 8.54 -0.18
C PRO A 5 -3.00 8.96 -0.46
N SER A 6 -3.49 9.87 0.36
CA SER A 6 -4.84 10.40 0.22
C SER A 6 -4.86 11.44 -0.90
N VAL A 7 -5.47 11.10 -2.03
CA VAL A 7 -5.52 11.94 -3.24
C VAL A 7 -6.95 12.26 -3.66
N ALA A 8 -7.14 13.43 -4.29
CA ALA A 8 -8.42 13.88 -4.81
C ALA A 8 -8.31 14.37 -6.25
N GLN A 9 -9.41 14.27 -7.00
CA GLN A 9 -9.50 14.85 -8.34
C GLN A 9 -9.56 16.38 -8.28
N VAL A 10 -8.77 17.02 -9.13
CA VAL A 10 -8.70 18.48 -9.23
C VAL A 10 -10.05 19.08 -9.65
N SER A 11 -10.86 18.38 -10.46
CA SER A 11 -12.23 18.80 -10.81
C SER A 11 -13.11 18.94 -9.57
N THR A 12 -13.15 17.91 -8.72
CA THR A 12 -13.92 17.91 -7.47
C THR A 12 -13.45 19.02 -6.51
N VAL A 13 -12.13 19.23 -6.42
CA VAL A 13 -11.56 20.32 -5.61
C VAL A 13 -11.98 21.69 -6.17
N LYS A 14 -11.98 21.87 -7.50
CA LYS A 14 -12.42 23.12 -8.12
C LYS A 14 -13.89 23.41 -7.89
N GLU A 15 -14.74 22.39 -7.97
CA GLU A 15 -16.18 22.53 -7.71
C GLU A 15 -16.45 22.92 -6.26
N LEU A 16 -15.75 22.30 -5.30
CA LEU A 16 -15.99 22.50 -3.88
C LEU A 16 -15.41 23.82 -3.34
N PHE A 17 -14.19 24.18 -3.75
CA PHE A 17 -13.44 25.28 -3.14
C PHE A 17 -13.30 26.50 -4.04
N LYS A 18 -13.65 26.39 -5.34
CA LYS A 18 -13.51 27.45 -6.36
C LYS A 18 -12.16 28.22 -6.29
N PRO A 19 -11.01 27.53 -6.17
CA PRO A 19 -9.72 28.19 -6.08
C PRO A 19 -9.32 28.80 -7.44
N SER A 20 -8.49 29.86 -7.41
CA SER A 20 -7.98 30.44 -8.64
C SER A 20 -7.02 29.47 -9.35
N GLN A 21 -7.05 29.47 -10.68
CA GLN A 21 -6.24 28.55 -11.48
C GLN A 21 -4.73 28.78 -11.30
N SER A 22 -4.31 30.03 -11.07
CA SER A 22 -2.93 30.40 -10.75
C SER A 22 -2.49 29.87 -9.39
N TYR A 23 -3.37 29.88 -8.40
CA TYR A 23 -3.09 29.35 -7.06
C TYR A 23 -2.87 27.83 -7.10
N LEU A 24 -3.72 27.10 -7.83
CA LEU A 24 -3.56 25.64 -7.98
C LEU A 24 -2.25 25.25 -8.67
N ARG A 25 -1.84 25.98 -9.73
CA ARG A 25 -0.58 25.70 -10.43
C ARG A 25 0.66 26.05 -9.61
N GLY A 26 0.56 27.03 -8.71
CA GLY A 26 1.71 27.54 -7.97
C GLY A 26 2.01 26.80 -6.66
N LEU A 27 1.03 26.11 -6.06
CA LEU A 27 1.17 25.57 -4.71
C LEU A 27 1.13 24.05 -4.60
N VAL A 28 0.64 23.36 -5.62
CA VAL A 28 0.32 21.94 -5.48
C VAL A 28 0.91 21.11 -6.61
N PRO A 29 1.74 20.09 -6.30
CA PRO A 29 2.12 19.10 -7.30
C PRO A 29 0.86 18.36 -7.77
N MET A 30 0.53 18.55 -9.05
CA MET A 30 -0.57 17.84 -9.72
C MET A 30 0.03 16.77 -10.63
N VAL A 31 -0.50 15.57 -10.56
CA VAL A 31 -0.13 14.47 -11.46
C VAL A 31 -1.31 14.13 -12.36
N THR A 32 -1.00 13.73 -13.59
CA THR A 32 -2.01 13.27 -14.54
C THR A 32 -2.02 11.75 -14.53
N THR A 33 -3.18 11.15 -14.25
CA THR A 33 -3.32 9.70 -14.22
C THR A 33 -3.15 9.10 -15.61
N LEU A 34 -2.71 7.84 -15.67
CA LEU A 34 -2.66 7.09 -16.90
C LEU A 34 -3.95 6.26 -17.08
N PRO A 35 -4.37 5.98 -18.32
CA PRO A 35 -5.37 4.95 -18.58
C PRO A 35 -4.82 3.57 -18.25
N GLY A 36 -5.65 2.67 -17.74
CA GLY A 36 -5.22 1.33 -17.37
C GLY A 36 -6.23 0.57 -16.51
N SER A 37 -5.91 -0.68 -16.23
CA SER A 37 -6.62 -1.48 -15.22
C SER A 37 -5.93 -1.27 -13.87
N TYR A 38 -6.68 -0.80 -12.88
CA TYR A 38 -6.20 -0.54 -11.52
C TYR A 38 -7.04 -1.36 -10.55
N ALA A 39 -6.47 -2.46 -10.04
CA ALA A 39 -7.23 -3.54 -9.41
C ALA A 39 -8.39 -3.98 -10.34
N ASP A 40 -9.62 -4.00 -9.85
CA ASP A 40 -10.81 -4.43 -10.61
C ASP A 40 -11.44 -3.30 -11.45
N ILE A 41 -10.79 -2.15 -11.56
CA ILE A 41 -11.35 -0.96 -12.21
C ILE A 41 -10.57 -0.61 -13.47
N VAL A 42 -11.25 -0.69 -14.62
CA VAL A 42 -10.71 -0.21 -15.90
C VAL A 42 -10.99 1.29 -16.03
N ARG A 43 -9.93 2.08 -16.24
CA ARG A 43 -10.02 3.53 -16.48
C ARG A 43 -9.50 3.86 -17.87
N THR A 44 -10.34 4.45 -18.69
CA THR A 44 -9.99 4.89 -20.06
C THR A 44 -9.60 6.37 -20.13
N GLN A 45 -10.07 7.18 -19.18
CA GLN A 45 -9.86 8.63 -19.15
C GLN A 45 -8.71 9.02 -18.22
N ARG A 46 -8.03 10.11 -18.58
CA ARG A 46 -6.99 10.75 -17.76
C ARG A 46 -7.60 11.85 -16.90
N TYR A 47 -7.20 11.90 -15.63
CA TYR A 47 -7.62 12.92 -14.69
C TYR A 47 -6.40 13.60 -14.07
N GLN A 48 -6.54 14.87 -13.68
CA GLN A 48 -5.59 15.50 -12.79
C GLN A 48 -5.98 15.22 -11.35
N ILE A 49 -5.02 14.76 -10.57
CA ILE A 49 -5.19 14.49 -9.16
C ILE A 49 -4.11 15.23 -8.35
N MET A 50 -4.44 15.49 -7.10
CA MET A 50 -3.57 16.17 -6.16
C MET A 50 -3.64 15.52 -4.77
N PRO A 51 -2.58 15.62 -3.98
CA PRO A 51 -2.61 15.16 -2.60
C PRO A 51 -3.58 16.00 -1.75
N THR A 52 -4.33 15.34 -0.87
CA THR A 52 -5.41 15.96 -0.09
C THR A 52 -4.91 16.86 1.04
N GLU A 53 -3.68 16.69 1.50
CA GLU A 53 -3.04 17.57 2.47
C GLU A 53 -2.96 19.03 1.97
N PHE A 54 -2.84 19.22 0.65
CA PHE A 54 -2.89 20.54 0.02
C PHE A 54 -4.31 21.07 -0.20
N VAL A 55 -5.35 20.29 0.08
CA VAL A 55 -6.73 20.82 0.07
C VAL A 55 -7.01 21.61 1.35
N GLY A 56 -6.39 21.23 2.48
CA GLY A 56 -6.54 21.96 3.74
C GLY A 56 -6.14 23.44 3.62
N THR A 57 -5.11 23.74 2.83
CA THR A 57 -4.67 25.11 2.55
C THR A 57 -5.70 25.91 1.73
N LEU A 58 -6.54 25.24 0.93
CA LEU A 58 -7.65 25.85 0.19
C LEU A 58 -8.86 26.17 1.06
N SER A 59 -9.06 25.41 2.15
CA SER A 59 -10.22 25.54 3.05
C SER A 59 -10.10 26.66 4.08
N ALA A 60 -8.94 27.34 4.16
CA ALA A 60 -8.74 28.51 5.04
C ALA A 60 -9.72 29.69 4.78
N ARG A 61 -10.53 29.62 3.71
CA ARG A 61 -11.54 30.63 3.34
C ARG A 61 -13.00 30.21 3.55
N GLY A 62 -13.30 29.00 4.03
CA GLY A 62 -14.70 28.58 4.26
C GLY A 62 -14.83 27.28 5.05
N ARG A 63 -15.94 27.11 5.78
CA ARG A 63 -16.28 25.90 6.58
C ARG A 63 -16.55 24.65 5.73
N HIS A 64 -15.71 24.36 4.75
CA HIS A 64 -15.83 23.18 3.90
C HIS A 64 -15.00 22.05 4.51
N SER A 65 -15.68 21.13 5.18
CA SER A 65 -15.09 19.89 5.66
C SER A 65 -14.53 19.10 4.48
N THR A 66 -13.26 18.68 4.58
CA THR A 66 -12.60 17.76 3.65
C THR A 66 -13.29 16.41 3.58
N SER A 67 -14.23 16.11 4.49
CA SER A 67 -15.07 14.91 4.49
C SER A 67 -15.93 14.72 3.23
N ARG A 68 -16.09 15.75 2.38
CA ARG A 68 -16.78 15.63 1.08
C ARG A 68 -15.87 15.15 -0.05
N LEU A 69 -14.54 15.15 0.14
CA LEU A 69 -13.63 14.54 -0.81
C LEU A 69 -13.70 13.03 -0.61
N GLN A 70 -14.50 12.38 -1.45
CA GLN A 70 -14.53 10.93 -1.48
C GLN A 70 -13.21 10.43 -2.09
N VAL A 71 -12.26 10.10 -1.21
CA VAL A 71 -10.96 9.55 -1.60
C VAL A 71 -11.21 8.13 -2.09
N SER A 72 -11.34 7.97 -3.41
CA SER A 72 -11.54 6.67 -4.03
C SER A 72 -10.25 5.85 -3.96
N LEU A 73 -10.34 4.60 -3.45
CA LEU A 73 -9.26 3.62 -3.52
C LEU A 73 -8.68 3.49 -4.94
N SER A 74 -9.53 3.61 -5.97
CA SER A 74 -9.11 3.57 -7.37
C SER A 74 -8.11 4.66 -7.73
N LEU A 75 -8.25 5.87 -7.18
CA LEU A 75 -7.30 6.96 -7.43
C LEU A 75 -5.97 6.74 -6.73
N LYS A 76 -6.00 6.07 -5.57
CA LYS A 76 -4.78 5.72 -4.84
C LYS A 76 -3.92 4.75 -5.66
N TYR A 77 -4.52 3.71 -6.25
CA TYR A 77 -3.79 2.80 -7.14
C TYR A 77 -3.17 3.50 -8.37
N MET A 78 -3.74 4.62 -8.82
CA MET A 78 -3.20 5.38 -9.95
C MET A 78 -1.97 6.23 -9.59
N VAL A 79 -1.68 6.43 -8.29
CA VAL A 79 -0.51 7.17 -7.79
C VAL A 79 0.49 6.30 -7.05
N THR A 80 0.22 5.01 -6.93
CA THR A 80 1.12 4.06 -6.30
C THR A 80 1.66 3.09 -7.33
N THR A 81 2.92 2.72 -7.18
CA THR A 81 3.53 1.68 -8.00
C THR A 81 3.29 0.33 -7.35
N SER A 82 2.73 -0.62 -8.10
CA SER A 82 2.68 -2.02 -7.70
C SER A 82 4.09 -2.60 -7.69
N LEU A 83 4.43 -3.41 -6.69
CA LEU A 83 5.69 -4.14 -6.67
C LEU A 83 5.68 -5.22 -7.78
N PRO A 84 6.82 -5.48 -8.45
CA PRO A 84 8.16 -4.98 -8.14
C PRO A 84 8.39 -3.51 -8.55
N TYR A 85 9.14 -2.77 -7.73
CA TYR A 85 9.54 -1.37 -7.94
C TYR A 85 11.06 -1.27 -8.05
N LEU A 86 11.57 -0.68 -9.14
CA LEU A 86 12.98 -0.36 -9.29
C LEU A 86 13.22 1.06 -8.80
N ASP A 87 14.00 1.21 -7.72
CA ASP A 87 14.56 2.50 -7.34
C ASP A 87 15.69 2.84 -8.31
N VAL A 88 15.44 3.84 -9.16
CA VAL A 88 16.38 4.27 -10.21
C VAL A 88 17.61 4.98 -9.64
N GLU A 89 17.55 5.51 -8.43
CA GLU A 89 18.67 6.20 -7.79
C GLU A 89 19.66 5.20 -7.19
N SER A 90 19.15 4.21 -6.45
CA SER A 90 19.99 3.17 -5.84
C SER A 90 20.24 1.96 -6.76
N GLY A 91 19.45 1.79 -7.82
CA GLY A 91 19.46 0.61 -8.68
C GLY A 91 18.84 -0.63 -8.04
N VAL A 92 18.19 -0.50 -6.86
CA VAL A 92 17.64 -1.63 -6.11
C VAL A 92 16.24 -1.98 -6.62
N LEU A 93 16.05 -3.23 -7.02
CA LEU A 93 14.75 -3.79 -7.33
C LEU A 93 14.09 -4.32 -6.06
N GLN A 94 13.02 -3.66 -5.62
CA GLN A 94 12.17 -4.15 -4.54
C GLN A 94 11.06 -5.02 -5.11
N ASN A 95 11.14 -6.33 -4.89
CA ASN A 95 10.11 -7.28 -5.33
C ASN A 95 8.86 -7.29 -4.43
N GLY A 96 8.97 -6.72 -3.25
CA GLY A 96 7.98 -6.82 -2.20
C GLY A 96 8.11 -8.10 -1.38
N ILE A 97 7.75 -7.99 -0.10
CA ILE A 97 7.90 -9.06 0.89
C ILE A 97 6.51 -9.39 1.40
N CYS A 98 6.14 -10.67 1.41
CA CYS A 98 4.94 -11.15 2.10
C CYS A 98 5.34 -11.74 3.46
N CYS A 99 4.50 -11.56 4.49
CA CYS A 99 4.81 -12.06 5.82
C CYS A 99 4.38 -13.53 6.01
N SER A 100 5.35 -14.44 5.96
CA SER A 100 5.15 -15.87 6.29
C SER A 100 4.54 -16.11 7.68
N GLY A 101 4.76 -15.20 8.63
CA GLY A 101 4.17 -15.25 9.96
C GLY A 101 2.65 -15.01 9.93
N CYS A 102 2.19 -14.01 9.18
CA CYS A 102 0.76 -13.73 9.00
C CYS A 102 0.06 -14.89 8.29
N ASP A 103 0.71 -15.48 7.29
CA ASP A 103 0.17 -16.65 6.61
C ASP A 103 0.10 -17.88 7.55
N ALA A 104 1.16 -18.17 8.30
CA ALA A 104 1.17 -19.26 9.27
C ALA A 104 0.13 -19.07 10.39
N PHE A 105 -0.09 -17.84 10.85
CA PHE A 105 -1.13 -17.49 11.83
C PHE A 105 -2.52 -17.90 11.31
N LEU A 106 -2.84 -17.52 10.08
CA LEU A 106 -4.17 -17.78 9.51
C LEU A 106 -4.41 -19.26 9.28
N ARG A 107 -3.39 -20.00 8.81
CA ARG A 107 -3.50 -21.45 8.62
C ARG A 107 -3.69 -22.19 9.94
N LYS A 108 -3.10 -21.71 11.04
CA LYS A 108 -3.20 -22.33 12.37
C LYS A 108 -4.51 -22.04 13.08
N ASP A 109 -4.92 -20.78 13.12
CA ASP A 109 -6.05 -20.37 13.95
C ASP A 109 -7.39 -20.48 13.23
N HIS A 110 -7.37 -20.63 11.90
CA HIS A 110 -8.57 -20.69 11.10
C HIS A 110 -8.45 -21.62 9.85
N PRO A 111 -8.35 -22.94 10.05
CA PRO A 111 -8.18 -23.91 8.96
C PRO A 111 -9.43 -24.09 8.05
N GLU A 112 -10.62 -23.64 8.48
CA GLU A 112 -11.91 -23.84 7.75
C GLU A 112 -12.54 -22.54 7.20
N ILE A 113 -11.75 -21.53 6.82
CA ILE A 113 -12.33 -20.25 6.37
C ILE A 113 -12.86 -20.33 4.94
N SER A 114 -14.18 -20.51 4.82
CA SER A 114 -14.97 -19.91 3.73
C SER A 114 -14.90 -18.38 3.85
N PRO A 115 -14.84 -17.60 2.75
CA PRO A 115 -14.66 -16.15 2.80
C PRO A 115 -15.83 -15.50 3.57
N ASN A 116 -15.60 -15.22 4.85
CA ASN A 116 -16.53 -14.57 5.75
C ASN A 116 -16.16 -13.07 5.79
N PRO A 117 -17.10 -12.14 5.60
CA PRO A 117 -16.82 -10.71 5.51
C PRO A 117 -16.22 -10.11 6.80
N SER A 118 -16.39 -10.77 7.96
CA SER A 118 -15.73 -10.35 9.21
C SER A 118 -14.23 -10.67 9.27
N LEU A 119 -13.71 -11.36 8.26
CA LEU A 119 -12.32 -11.81 8.18
C LEU A 119 -11.53 -11.14 7.03
N GLU A 120 -12.15 -10.21 6.30
CA GLU A 120 -11.50 -9.48 5.19
C GLU A 120 -10.19 -8.80 5.63
N ASP A 121 -10.14 -8.30 6.86
CA ASP A 121 -8.94 -7.68 7.43
C ASP A 121 -7.79 -8.68 7.59
N LEU A 122 -8.10 -9.94 7.93
CA LEU A 122 -7.11 -11.00 8.08
C LEU A 122 -6.56 -11.46 6.72
N TRP A 123 -7.42 -11.60 5.71
CA TRP A 123 -6.99 -11.92 4.34
C TRP A 123 -6.18 -10.78 3.73
N THR A 124 -6.59 -9.53 3.97
CA THR A 124 -5.84 -8.35 3.56
C THR A 124 -4.47 -8.30 4.21
N LEU A 125 -4.33 -8.77 5.46
CA LEU A 125 -3.04 -8.84 6.15
C LEU A 125 -2.12 -9.92 5.56
N ARG A 126 -2.68 -11.08 5.17
CA ARG A 126 -1.95 -12.16 4.48
C ARG A 126 -1.42 -11.72 3.12
N ASP A 127 -2.30 -11.15 2.32
CA ASP A 127 -2.04 -10.79 0.93
C ASP A 127 -1.34 -9.43 0.81
N LYS A 128 -1.01 -8.80 1.95
CA LYS A 128 -0.24 -7.57 1.98
C LYS A 128 1.19 -7.84 1.55
N VAL A 129 1.58 -7.14 0.50
CA VAL A 129 2.97 -7.02 0.06
C VAL A 129 3.56 -5.76 0.69
N TYR A 130 4.69 -5.91 1.37
CA TYR A 130 5.41 -4.84 2.06
C TYR A 130 6.64 -4.43 1.24
N SER A 131 6.99 -3.13 1.24
CA SER A 131 8.38 -2.74 0.97
C SER A 131 9.31 -3.24 2.08
N TYR A 132 10.62 -3.15 1.88
CA TYR A 132 11.58 -3.60 2.89
C TYR A 132 11.40 -2.87 4.24
N ASP A 133 11.31 -1.53 4.20
CA ASP A 133 11.17 -0.73 5.43
C ASP A 133 9.84 -1.00 6.14
N GLU A 134 8.75 -1.07 5.38
CA GLU A 134 7.44 -1.42 5.93
C GLU A 134 7.43 -2.84 6.53
N PHE A 135 8.13 -3.79 5.91
CA PHE A 135 8.25 -5.14 6.44
C PHE A 135 9.01 -5.12 7.76
N MET A 136 10.11 -4.37 7.86
CA MET A 136 10.88 -4.27 9.09
C MET A 136 10.08 -3.63 10.23
N GLU A 137 9.23 -2.64 9.94
CA GLU A 137 8.29 -2.09 10.92
C GLU A 137 7.25 -3.12 11.35
N HIS A 138 6.64 -3.82 10.39
CA HIS A 138 5.68 -4.89 10.66
C HIS A 138 6.30 -6.03 11.49
N PHE A 139 7.50 -6.47 11.14
CA PHE A 139 8.21 -7.57 11.78
C PHE A 139 8.42 -7.34 13.28
N ARG A 140 8.62 -6.10 13.72
CA ARG A 140 8.73 -5.75 15.15
C ARG A 140 7.47 -6.10 15.95
N GLY A 141 6.30 -6.09 15.30
CA GLY A 141 5.01 -6.43 15.91
C GLY A 141 4.53 -7.87 15.67
N CYS A 142 5.04 -8.55 14.64
CA CYS A 142 4.55 -9.89 14.26
C CYS A 142 5.24 -11.02 15.05
N ARG A 143 4.52 -11.62 16.00
CA ARG A 143 5.05 -12.69 16.88
C ARG A 143 5.35 -13.97 16.11
N GLU A 144 4.52 -14.29 15.13
CA GLU A 144 4.63 -15.49 14.30
C GLU A 144 5.87 -15.38 13.40
N ALA A 145 6.07 -14.22 12.75
CA ALA A 145 7.26 -13.99 11.94
C ALA A 145 8.55 -14.05 12.77
N GLN A 146 8.55 -13.46 13.97
CA GLN A 146 9.69 -13.54 14.89
C GLN A 146 9.97 -14.97 15.36
N SER A 147 8.92 -15.77 15.57
CA SER A 147 9.05 -17.17 15.97
C SER A 147 9.63 -18.01 14.82
N LEU A 148 9.14 -17.83 13.59
CA LEU A 148 9.71 -18.47 12.39
C LEU A 148 11.18 -18.08 12.19
N TRP A 149 11.52 -16.81 12.37
CA TRP A 149 12.90 -16.33 12.29
C TRP A 149 13.82 -17.03 13.32
N LYS A 150 13.36 -17.19 14.57
CA LYS A 150 14.12 -17.90 15.61
C LYS A 150 14.32 -19.37 15.28
N LEU A 151 13.28 -20.04 14.77
CA LEU A 151 13.35 -21.45 14.36
C LEU A 151 14.36 -21.63 13.21
N ASN A 152 14.30 -20.76 12.20
CA ASN A 152 15.23 -20.78 11.09
C ASN A 152 16.70 -20.59 11.55
N ASN A 153 16.94 -19.68 12.50
CA ASN A 153 18.27 -19.47 13.09
C ASN A 153 18.76 -20.65 13.95
N GLN A 154 17.86 -21.54 14.38
CA GLN A 154 18.19 -22.78 15.07
C GLN A 154 18.43 -23.94 14.10
N GLY A 155 18.38 -23.69 12.78
CA GLY A 155 18.55 -24.70 11.74
C GLY A 155 17.30 -25.52 11.45
N ILE A 156 16.13 -25.07 11.92
CA ILE A 156 14.85 -25.72 11.64
C ILE A 156 14.30 -25.13 10.34
N ASP A 157 14.08 -25.99 9.35
CA ASP A 157 13.45 -25.59 8.10
C ASP A 157 11.99 -25.17 8.35
N VAL A 158 11.70 -23.89 8.09
CA VAL A 158 10.38 -23.29 8.25
C VAL A 158 9.58 -23.23 6.94
N SER A 159 10.12 -23.76 5.84
CA SER A 159 9.51 -23.73 4.52
C SER A 159 8.19 -24.49 4.47
N GLU A 160 8.09 -25.62 5.18
CA GLU A 160 6.84 -26.39 5.29
C GLU A 160 5.78 -25.71 6.18
N ILE A 161 6.20 -24.89 7.14
CA ILE A 161 5.31 -24.21 8.10
C ILE A 161 4.63 -23.00 7.44
N SER A 162 5.32 -22.36 6.50
CA SER A 162 4.90 -21.11 5.86
C SER A 162 4.34 -21.29 4.46
N GLY A 163 4.34 -22.53 3.92
CA GLY A 163 3.89 -22.88 2.57
C GLY A 163 4.28 -21.83 1.55
N PHE A 164 5.60 -21.61 1.42
CA PHE A 164 6.23 -20.68 0.51
C PHE A 164 5.68 -20.86 -0.92
N PHE A 165 4.97 -19.84 -1.43
CA PHE A 165 5.06 -19.56 -2.86
C PHE A 165 6.32 -18.72 -3.02
N GLU A 166 7.32 -19.20 -3.76
CA GLU A 166 8.39 -18.35 -4.25
C GLU A 166 7.86 -17.54 -5.45
N PRO A 167 7.59 -16.22 -5.34
CA PRO A 167 7.60 -15.38 -6.52
C PRO A 167 9.08 -15.05 -6.75
N GLY A 168 9.71 -15.80 -7.66
CA GLY A 168 11.15 -15.87 -7.85
C GLY A 168 11.98 -14.64 -7.42
N GLY A 169 12.95 -14.88 -6.53
CA GLY A 169 14.18 -14.11 -6.44
C GLY A 169 14.44 -13.42 -5.10
N GLY A 170 15.32 -14.03 -4.29
CA GLY A 170 16.20 -13.33 -3.34
C GLY A 170 16.12 -13.82 -1.90
N GLU A 171 17.05 -14.69 -1.51
CA GLU A 171 17.38 -15.01 -0.11
C GLU A 171 17.76 -13.70 0.61
N ILE A 172 16.94 -13.24 1.57
CA ILE A 172 17.28 -12.07 2.39
C ILE A 172 18.37 -12.50 3.39
N ARG A 173 19.63 -12.40 2.98
CA ARG A 173 20.79 -12.38 3.88
C ARG A 173 20.95 -10.97 4.45
N LEU A 174 20.64 -10.80 5.74
CA LEU A 174 21.01 -9.59 6.48
C LEU A 174 22.47 -9.67 6.97
N PRO A 175 23.15 -8.52 7.11
CA PRO A 175 24.59 -8.47 7.32
C PRO A 175 24.98 -9.06 8.67
N SER A 176 26.04 -9.86 8.65
CA SER A 176 26.73 -10.34 9.85
C SER A 176 27.35 -9.15 10.58
N ASN A 177 27.13 -9.10 11.90
CA ASN A 177 27.78 -8.19 12.83
C ASN A 177 29.29 -8.46 12.90
#